data_AF-A0A2A3MPZ2-F1
#
_entry.id   AF-A0A2A3MPZ2-F1
#
_cell.length_a   1.000
_cell.length_b   1.000
_cell.length_c   1.000
_cell.angle_alpha   90.00
_cell.angle_beta   90.00
_cell.angle_gamma   90.00
#
_symmetry.space_group_name_H-M   'P 1'
#
loop_
_entity.id
_entity.type
_entity.pdbx_description
1 polymer ?
#
loop_
_entity_poly.entity_id
_entity_poly.type
_entity_poly.pdbx_seq_one_letter_code
_entity_poly.pdbx_strand_id
1 'polypeptide(L)'
;MAILAPMNESPRVTAPYRIDVSRGRMSSRVSSEWFSRPDDEKYLSLTSLYDAVRGRADRATTRIVESRSIRVEAKSDNPERLMLVAPGDDRPLAPTNWSFGQVASLVGAPASYLRQLPAALAGINLQHGLINHRGEQVKLLQTENGRTELRAATGSEYGRIFDWELVQAVMAFAGDGV
;
A
#
# COMPACT_ATOMS: atom_id res chain seq x y z
N MET A 1 22.13 0.18 44.63
CA MET A 1 22.22 -1.08 43.88
C MET A 1 20.87 -1.37 43.26
N ALA A 2 20.76 -1.25 41.93
CA ALA A 2 19.54 -1.59 41.19
C ALA A 2 19.69 -3.01 40.64
N ILE A 3 18.75 -3.89 40.98
CA ILE A 3 18.72 -5.28 40.51
C ILE A 3 18.09 -5.27 39.11
N LEU A 4 18.88 -5.63 38.10
CA LEU A 4 18.41 -5.92 36.75
C LEU A 4 17.50 -7.16 36.80
N ALA A 5 16.24 -7.01 36.36
CA ALA A 5 15.35 -8.14 36.15
C ALA A 5 15.92 -9.05 35.04
N PRO A 6 15.89 -10.39 35.20
CA PRO A 6 16.35 -11.29 34.16
C PRO A 6 15.48 -11.14 32.92
N MET A 7 16.12 -10.89 31.77
CA MET A 7 15.47 -10.99 30.46
C MET A 7 14.92 -12.40 30.32
N ASN A 8 13.61 -12.51 30.09
CA ASN A 8 12.95 -13.78 29.85
C ASN A 8 13.48 -14.31 28.49
N GLU A 9 14.47 -15.20 28.51
CA GLU A 9 14.94 -15.90 27.32
C GLU A 9 13.79 -16.73 26.77
N SER A 10 13.12 -16.21 25.75
CA SER A 10 12.20 -17.02 24.95
C SER A 10 13.04 -18.12 24.27
N PRO A 11 12.61 -19.39 24.32
CA PRO A 11 13.40 -20.48 23.75
C PRO A 11 13.67 -20.19 22.26
N ARG A 12 14.93 -20.35 21.84
CA ARG A 12 15.31 -20.23 20.43
C ARG A 12 14.49 -21.23 19.62
N VAL A 13 13.85 -20.75 18.56
CA VAL A 13 13.12 -21.60 17.61
C VAL A 13 14.14 -22.55 16.95
N THR A 14 14.11 -23.83 17.31
CA THR A 14 15.07 -24.85 16.86
C THR A 14 14.61 -25.64 15.64
N ALA A 15 13.34 -25.50 15.24
CA ALA A 15 12.77 -26.16 14.08
C ALA A 15 11.68 -25.27 13.44
N PRO A 16 11.38 -25.46 12.13
CA PRO A 16 10.23 -24.82 11.50
C PRO A 16 8.95 -25.15 12.28
N TYR A 17 8.14 -24.14 12.56
CA TYR A 17 6.80 -24.31 13.10
C TYR A 17 5.94 -25.08 12.10
N ARG A 18 5.64 -26.34 12.44
CA ARG A 18 4.72 -27.15 11.67
C ARG A 18 3.30 -26.92 12.17
N ILE A 19 2.41 -26.52 11.28
CA ILE A 19 0.97 -26.38 11.58
C ILE A 19 0.41 -27.77 11.89
N ASP A 20 -0.09 -27.98 13.11
CA ASP A 20 -0.83 -29.16 13.51
C ASP A 20 -2.34 -28.90 13.31
N VAL A 21 -2.86 -29.33 12.17
CA VAL A 21 -4.27 -29.15 11.79
C VAL A 21 -5.25 -29.87 12.73
N SER A 22 -4.76 -30.82 13.55
CA SER A 22 -5.60 -31.55 14.52
C SER A 22 -5.88 -30.75 15.81
N ARG A 23 -5.10 -29.71 16.09
CA ARG A 23 -5.22 -28.88 17.31
C ARG A 23 -6.07 -27.63 17.13
N GLY A 24 -6.53 -27.37 15.90
CA GLY A 24 -7.29 -26.18 15.53
C GLY A 24 -8.81 -26.34 15.61
N ARG A 25 -9.52 -25.22 15.45
CA ARG A 25 -10.96 -25.20 15.16
C ARG A 25 -11.15 -24.64 13.76
N MET A 26 -12.14 -25.17 13.03
CA MET A 26 -12.55 -24.61 11.74
C MET A 26 -13.07 -23.17 11.96
N SER A 27 -12.51 -22.21 11.22
CA SER A 27 -12.94 -20.82 11.23
C SER A 27 -13.58 -20.48 9.89
N SER A 28 -14.91 -20.58 9.81
CA SER A 28 -15.67 -20.30 8.59
C SER A 28 -15.44 -18.89 8.07
N ARG A 29 -15.15 -17.92 8.95
CA ARG A 29 -14.88 -16.53 8.56
C ARG A 29 -13.63 -16.40 7.71
N VAL A 30 -12.51 -17.02 8.10
CA VAL A 30 -11.25 -16.94 7.35
C VAL A 30 -11.41 -17.57 5.96
N SER A 31 -12.07 -18.72 5.89
CA SER A 31 -12.37 -19.38 4.62
C SER A 31 -13.27 -18.52 3.73
N SER A 32 -14.31 -17.89 4.29
CA SER A 32 -15.20 -16.99 3.54
C SER A 32 -14.49 -15.72 3.05
N GLU A 33 -13.63 -15.12 3.87
CA GLU A 33 -12.83 -13.94 3.50
C GLU A 33 -11.81 -14.25 2.40
N TRP A 34 -11.19 -15.44 2.42
CA TRP A 34 -10.32 -15.88 1.34
C TRP A 34 -11.12 -16.18 0.07
N PHE A 35 -12.28 -16.85 0.21
CA PHE A 35 -13.12 -17.22 -0.94
C PHE A 35 -13.72 -16.00 -1.66
N SER A 36 -14.04 -14.93 -0.93
CA SER A 36 -14.62 -13.70 -1.49
C SER A 36 -13.60 -12.80 -2.21
N ARG A 37 -12.31 -13.11 -2.12
CA ARG A 37 -11.27 -12.41 -2.87
C ARG A 37 -11.48 -12.58 -4.38
N PRO A 38 -11.08 -11.60 -5.20
CA PRO A 38 -10.82 -11.82 -6.62
C PRO A 38 -9.79 -12.95 -6.83
N ASP A 39 -9.85 -13.63 -7.98
CA ASP A 39 -8.97 -14.77 -8.23
C ASP A 39 -7.48 -14.38 -8.30
N ASP A 40 -7.16 -13.16 -8.71
CA ASP A 40 -5.79 -12.62 -8.72
C ASP A 40 -5.26 -12.25 -7.33
N GLU A 41 -6.13 -12.27 -6.31
CA GLU A 41 -5.78 -12.10 -4.89
C GLU A 41 -5.84 -13.41 -4.09
N LYS A 42 -6.13 -14.56 -4.74
CA LYS A 42 -6.13 -15.89 -4.12
C LYS A 42 -4.82 -16.61 -4.39
N TYR A 43 -4.08 -16.89 -3.32
CA TYR A 43 -2.83 -17.65 -3.38
C TYR A 43 -3.03 -18.99 -2.67
N LEU A 44 -2.58 -20.07 -3.30
CA LEU A 44 -2.71 -21.45 -2.80
C LEU A 44 -1.50 -21.91 -1.97
N SER A 45 -0.40 -21.16 -2.02
CA SER A 45 0.82 -21.42 -1.25
C SER A 45 1.54 -20.13 -0.88
N LEU A 46 2.40 -20.17 0.15
CA LEU A 46 3.19 -19.01 0.54
C LEU A 46 4.21 -18.61 -0.53
N THR A 47 4.72 -19.56 -1.31
CA THR A 47 5.60 -19.30 -2.45
C THR A 47 4.87 -18.52 -3.54
N SER A 48 3.64 -18.90 -3.90
CA SER A 48 2.86 -18.17 -4.90
C SER A 48 2.50 -16.75 -4.43
N LEU A 49 2.19 -16.57 -3.14
CA LEU A 49 2.02 -15.25 -2.55
C LEU A 49 3.32 -14.45 -2.60
N TYR A 50 4.45 -15.05 -2.20
CA TYR A 50 5.77 -14.42 -2.19
C TYR A 50 6.14 -13.88 -3.56
N ASP A 51 6.06 -14.70 -4.61
CA ASP A 51 6.40 -14.31 -5.98
C ASP A 51 5.56 -13.12 -6.45
N ALA A 52 4.26 -13.13 -6.14
CA ALA A 52 3.35 -12.04 -6.50
C ALA A 52 3.70 -10.72 -5.81
N VAL A 53 3.93 -10.75 -4.48
CA VAL A 53 4.27 -9.54 -3.73
C VAL A 53 5.70 -9.07 -3.97
N ARG A 54 6.62 -9.99 -4.25
CA ARG A 54 8.00 -9.69 -4.62
C ARG A 54 8.04 -9.00 -5.98
N GLY A 55 7.37 -9.56 -6.98
CA GLY A 55 7.27 -8.95 -8.30
C GLY A 55 6.64 -7.55 -8.25
N ARG A 56 5.65 -7.33 -7.38
CA ARG A 56 5.09 -5.98 -7.15
C ARG A 56 6.14 -5.02 -6.57
N ALA A 57 6.94 -5.47 -5.62
CA ALA A 57 8.00 -4.66 -5.01
C ALA A 57 9.14 -4.35 -6.00
N ASP A 58 9.53 -5.32 -6.83
CA ASP A 58 10.58 -5.13 -7.84
C ASP A 58 10.19 -4.08 -8.90
N ARG A 59 8.89 -3.90 -9.17
CA ARG A 59 8.35 -2.85 -10.05
C ARG A 59 7.99 -1.56 -9.33
N ALA A 60 8.23 -1.48 -8.02
CA ALA A 60 7.90 -0.33 -7.22
C ALA A 60 9.06 0.67 -7.20
N THR A 61 8.75 1.95 -7.34
CA THR A 61 9.73 3.03 -7.19
C THR A 61 9.19 4.06 -6.20
N THR A 62 10.10 4.77 -5.54
CA THR A 62 9.74 5.87 -4.65
C THR A 62 10.37 7.17 -5.10
N ARG A 63 9.70 8.28 -4.80
CA ARG A 63 10.22 9.64 -5.00
C ARG A 63 9.74 10.55 -3.90
N ILE A 64 10.59 11.45 -3.45
CA ILE A 64 10.23 12.51 -2.50
C ILE A 64 10.01 13.78 -3.32
N VAL A 65 8.85 14.41 -3.14
CA VAL A 65 8.44 15.61 -3.87
C VAL A 65 7.80 16.60 -2.92
N GLU A 66 7.82 17.88 -3.25
CA GLU A 66 6.96 18.85 -2.54
C GLU A 66 5.49 18.61 -2.91
N SER A 67 4.63 18.56 -1.90
CA SER A 67 3.19 18.32 -2.10
C SER A 67 2.56 19.32 -3.08
N ARG A 68 2.98 20.59 -3.03
CA ARG A 68 2.43 21.68 -3.86
C ARG A 68 2.78 21.55 -5.33
N SER A 69 3.82 20.79 -5.64
CA SER A 69 4.30 20.55 -7.00
C SER A 69 3.59 19.37 -7.68
N ILE A 70 2.76 18.63 -6.95
CA ILE A 70 1.91 17.58 -7.53
C ILE A 70 0.79 18.26 -8.32
N ARG A 71 0.72 17.97 -9.62
CA ARG A 71 -0.36 18.44 -10.49
C ARG A 71 -1.47 17.40 -10.54
N VAL A 72 -2.71 17.86 -10.61
CA VAL A 72 -3.90 17.03 -10.79
C VAL A 72 -4.44 17.25 -12.19
N GLU A 73 -4.61 16.16 -12.92
CA GLU A 73 -5.16 16.16 -14.26
C GLU A 73 -6.45 15.36 -14.28
N ALA A 74 -7.55 16.03 -14.63
CA ALA A 74 -8.84 15.39 -14.88
C ALA A 74 -9.28 15.79 -16.29
N LYS A 75 -9.64 14.80 -17.11
CA LYS A 75 -10.08 15.07 -18.47
C LYS A 75 -11.59 15.29 -18.50
N SER A 76 -12.04 16.32 -19.23
CA SER A 76 -13.46 16.61 -19.40
C SER A 76 -14.20 15.55 -20.23
N ASP A 77 -13.47 14.82 -21.09
CA ASP A 77 -14.00 13.73 -21.92
C ASP A 77 -14.10 12.38 -21.18
N ASN A 78 -13.59 12.31 -19.95
CA ASN A 78 -13.67 11.12 -19.10
C ASN A 78 -13.97 11.52 -17.65
N PRO A 79 -15.26 11.67 -17.30
CA PRO A 79 -15.69 12.24 -16.03
C PRO A 79 -15.31 11.40 -14.81
N GLU A 80 -14.86 10.15 -14.99
CA GLU A 80 -14.45 9.25 -13.93
C GLU A 80 -12.93 9.23 -13.70
N ARG A 81 -12.15 9.84 -14.59
CA ARG A 81 -10.69 9.68 -14.60
C ARG A 81 -9.95 10.91 -14.07
N LEU A 82 -9.36 10.74 -12.89
CA LEU A 82 -8.40 11.66 -12.30
C LEU A 82 -7.02 11.02 -12.25
N MET A 83 -6.00 11.78 -12.63
CA MET A 83 -4.59 11.40 -12.63
C MET A 83 -3.77 12.45 -11.88
N LEU A 84 -2.62 12.05 -11.37
CA LEU A 84 -1.65 12.95 -10.75
C LEU A 84 -0.39 13.00 -11.61
N VAL A 85 0.31 14.13 -11.62
CA VAL A 85 1.64 14.24 -12.23
C VAL A 85 2.62 14.72 -11.18
N ALA A 86 3.67 13.94 -10.95
CA ALA A 86 4.72 14.29 -10.02
C ALA A 86 5.75 15.22 -10.70
N PRO A 87 6.38 16.14 -9.97
CA PRO A 87 7.44 16.97 -10.54
C PRO A 87 8.59 16.10 -11.07
N GLY A 88 9.09 16.46 -12.26
CA GLY A 88 10.20 15.76 -12.93
C GLY A 88 9.82 14.48 -13.68
N ASP A 89 8.55 14.10 -13.71
CA ASP A 89 8.07 12.94 -14.49
C ASP A 89 6.66 13.20 -15.01
N ASP A 90 6.54 13.44 -16.31
CA ASP A 90 5.27 13.76 -16.96
C ASP A 90 4.36 12.53 -17.15
N ARG A 91 4.79 11.33 -16.76
CA ARG A 91 3.93 10.14 -16.80
C ARG A 91 2.79 10.28 -15.79
N PRO A 92 1.52 10.18 -16.22
CA PRO A 92 0.39 10.25 -15.32
C PRO A 92 0.37 9.08 -14.32
N LEU A 93 0.16 9.40 -13.05
CA LEU A 93 0.00 8.47 -11.94
C LEU A 93 -1.48 8.28 -11.65
N ALA A 94 -1.99 7.07 -11.84
CA ALA A 94 -3.34 6.71 -11.45
C ALA A 94 -3.40 6.43 -9.95
N PRO A 95 -4.08 7.26 -9.13
CA PRO A 95 -4.21 6.96 -7.72
C PRO A 95 -5.17 5.79 -7.50
N THR A 96 -4.75 4.84 -6.67
CA THR A 96 -5.69 3.88 -6.04
C THR A 96 -6.63 4.63 -5.09
N ASN A 97 -7.77 4.03 -4.74
CA ASN A 97 -8.67 4.58 -3.71
C ASN A 97 -7.96 4.91 -2.40
N TRP A 98 -7.00 4.07 -1.99
CA TRP A 98 -6.16 4.31 -0.82
C TRP A 98 -5.29 5.55 -0.98
N SER A 99 -4.45 5.58 -2.02
CA SER A 99 -3.53 6.70 -2.25
C SER A 99 -4.25 8.03 -2.51
N PHE A 100 -5.41 8.01 -3.18
CA PHE A 100 -6.27 9.18 -3.35
C PHE A 100 -6.70 9.73 -1.99
N GLY A 101 -7.09 8.84 -1.07
CA GLY A 101 -7.41 9.22 0.30
C GLY A 101 -6.24 9.88 1.01
N GLN A 102 -5.03 9.34 0.86
CA GLN A 102 -3.84 9.93 1.44
C GLN A 102 -3.55 11.33 0.88
N VAL A 103 -3.63 11.51 -0.44
CA VAL A 103 -3.40 12.83 -1.07
C VAL A 103 -4.47 13.84 -0.65
N ALA A 104 -5.75 13.44 -0.54
CA ALA A 104 -6.80 14.30 -0.01
C ALA A 104 -6.56 14.68 1.45
N SER A 105 -6.09 13.75 2.29
CA SER A 105 -5.74 14.02 3.68
C SER A 105 -4.59 15.01 3.84
N LEU A 106 -3.59 15.03 2.92
CA LEU A 106 -2.52 16.03 2.95
C LEU A 106 -3.06 17.46 2.94
N VAL A 107 -4.18 17.69 2.24
CA VAL A 107 -4.76 19.03 2.07
C VAL A 107 -6.01 19.24 2.92
N GLY A 108 -6.28 18.35 3.88
CA GLY A 108 -7.44 18.42 4.77
C GLY A 108 -8.78 18.17 4.09
N ALA A 109 -8.81 17.60 2.88
CA ALA A 109 -10.02 17.37 2.12
C ALA A 109 -10.69 16.02 2.47
N PRO A 110 -12.03 15.96 2.63
CA PRO A 110 -12.73 14.71 2.86
C PRO A 110 -12.74 13.80 1.62
N ALA A 111 -11.92 12.74 1.64
CA ALA A 111 -11.76 11.84 0.50
C ALA A 111 -13.08 11.15 0.06
N SER A 112 -13.95 10.79 1.00
CA SER A 112 -15.25 10.17 0.69
C SER A 112 -16.15 11.09 -0.12
N TYR A 113 -16.17 12.38 0.20
CA TYR A 113 -16.92 13.39 -0.55
C TYR A 113 -16.31 13.60 -1.94
N LEU A 114 -14.98 13.77 -2.04
CA LEU A 114 -14.33 13.99 -3.33
C LEU A 114 -14.52 12.82 -4.31
N ARG A 115 -14.61 11.57 -3.82
CA ARG A 115 -14.88 10.38 -4.67
C ARG A 115 -16.29 10.35 -5.27
N GLN A 116 -17.23 11.12 -4.73
CA GLN A 116 -18.60 11.20 -5.26
C GLN A 116 -18.74 12.30 -6.31
N LEU A 117 -17.72 13.15 -6.47
CA LEU A 117 -17.72 14.21 -7.46
C LEU A 117 -17.21 13.69 -8.80
N PRO A 118 -17.68 14.27 -9.92
CA PRO A 118 -17.00 14.14 -11.20
C PRO A 118 -15.51 14.48 -11.07
N ALA A 119 -14.65 13.75 -11.78
CA ALA A 119 -13.20 13.85 -11.71
C ALA A 119 -12.69 15.28 -11.89
N ALA A 120 -13.33 16.08 -12.76
CA ALA A 120 -13.00 17.50 -12.94
C ALA A 120 -13.20 18.33 -11.66
N LEU A 121 -14.32 18.15 -10.95
CA LEU A 121 -14.60 18.86 -9.71
C LEU A 121 -13.71 18.36 -8.57
N ALA A 122 -13.55 17.04 -8.45
CA ALA A 122 -12.60 16.46 -7.49
C ALA A 122 -11.18 16.98 -7.74
N GLY A 123 -10.78 17.06 -9.01
CA GLY A 123 -9.46 17.51 -9.42
C GLY A 123 -9.18 18.97 -9.10
N ILE A 124 -10.14 19.88 -9.38
CA ILE A 124 -10.03 21.30 -9.04
C ILE A 124 -9.90 21.48 -7.52
N ASN A 125 -10.76 20.82 -6.74
CA ASN A 125 -10.72 20.91 -5.28
C ASN A 125 -9.40 20.39 -4.70
N LEU A 126 -8.92 19.25 -5.22
CA LEU A 126 -7.66 18.67 -4.78
C LEU A 126 -6.46 19.55 -5.18
N GLN A 127 -6.45 20.07 -6.41
CA GLN A 127 -5.39 20.95 -6.91
C GLN A 127 -5.32 22.26 -6.11
N HIS A 128 -6.47 22.84 -5.78
CA HIS A 128 -6.56 24.02 -4.91
C HIS A 128 -5.95 23.74 -3.53
N GLY A 129 -6.27 22.59 -2.94
CA GLY A 129 -5.68 22.15 -1.68
C GLY A 129 -4.15 22.03 -1.76
N LEU A 130 -3.64 21.41 -2.83
CA LEU A 130 -2.20 21.15 -2.99
C LEU A 130 -1.40 22.43 -3.17
N ILE A 131 -1.88 23.38 -3.99
CA ILE A 131 -1.20 24.67 -4.24
C ILE A 131 -1.12 25.51 -2.95
N ASN A 132 -2.16 25.47 -2.12
CA ASN A 132 -2.22 26.20 -0.86
C ASN A 132 -1.55 25.45 0.31
N HIS A 133 -1.13 24.20 0.11
CA HIS A 133 -0.42 23.44 1.12
C HIS A 133 0.97 24.02 1.36
N ARG A 134 1.51 23.91 2.58
CA ARG A 134 2.79 24.52 2.98
C ARG A 134 4.01 23.97 2.22
N GLY A 135 3.85 23.05 1.27
CA GLY A 135 4.92 22.47 0.47
C GLY A 135 5.72 21.41 1.22
N GLU A 136 5.09 20.68 2.14
CA GLU A 136 5.75 19.59 2.84
C GLU A 136 6.24 18.52 1.86
N GLN A 137 7.36 17.90 2.20
CA GLN A 137 7.90 16.80 1.41
C GLN A 137 7.09 15.53 1.65
N VAL A 138 6.62 14.92 0.55
CA VAL A 138 5.87 13.67 0.56
C VAL A 138 6.60 12.63 -0.25
N LYS A 139 6.62 11.40 0.28
CA LYS A 139 7.14 10.22 -0.40
C LYS A 139 6.01 9.55 -1.16
N LEU A 140 6.11 9.53 -2.48
CA LEU A 140 5.22 8.81 -3.36
C LEU A 140 5.79 7.41 -3.60
N LEU A 141 4.95 6.39 -3.42
CA LEU A 141 5.22 5.03 -3.88
C LEU A 141 4.38 4.78 -5.12
N GLN A 142 5.06 4.44 -6.21
CA GLN A 142 4.40 4.11 -7.47
C GLN A 142 4.80 2.71 -7.96
N THR A 143 3.91 2.07 -8.69
CA THR A 143 4.15 0.77 -9.31
C THR A 143 3.78 0.83 -10.78
N GLU A 144 4.51 0.11 -11.62
CA GLU A 144 4.24 0.02 -13.04
C GLU A 144 3.71 -1.38 -13.40
N ASN A 145 2.49 -1.44 -13.93
CA ASN A 145 1.90 -2.67 -14.47
C ASN A 145 0.82 -2.31 -15.51
N GLY A 146 1.23 -2.10 -16.77
CA GLY A 146 0.36 -1.60 -17.85
C GLY A 146 0.04 -0.11 -17.76
N ARG A 147 -0.17 0.42 -16.54
CA ARG A 147 -0.18 1.85 -16.22
C ARG A 147 0.64 2.13 -14.96
N THR A 148 1.11 3.36 -14.82
CA THR A 148 1.76 3.81 -13.59
C THR A 148 0.68 4.15 -12.56
N GLU A 149 0.72 3.47 -11.43
CA GLU A 149 -0.24 3.67 -10.34
C GLU A 149 0.46 4.27 -9.13
N LEU A 150 -0.18 5.26 -8.50
CA LEU A 150 0.19 5.70 -7.17
C LEU A 150 -0.40 4.72 -6.15
N ARG A 151 0.48 4.05 -5.40
CA ARG A 151 0.11 3.08 -4.36
C ARG A 151 0.08 3.71 -2.98
N ALA A 152 0.91 4.71 -2.72
CA ALA A 152 0.86 5.48 -1.49
C ALA A 152 1.44 6.89 -1.65
N ALA A 153 0.95 7.82 -0.84
CA ALA A 153 1.54 9.13 -0.59
C ALA A 153 1.69 9.30 0.93
N THR A 154 2.91 9.30 1.43
CA THR A 154 3.22 9.34 2.88
C THR A 154 4.19 10.48 3.19
N GLY A 155 4.49 10.73 4.47
CA GLY A 155 5.57 11.66 4.84
C GLY A 155 6.93 11.21 4.29
N SER A 156 7.85 12.15 4.10
CA SER A 156 9.21 11.90 3.58
C SER A 156 9.97 10.83 4.37
N GLU A 157 9.80 10.83 5.69
CA GLU A 157 10.51 9.92 6.61
C GLU A 157 9.82 8.56 6.77
N TYR A 158 8.70 8.33 6.09
CA TYR A 158 7.99 7.06 6.23
C TYR A 158 8.82 5.90 5.67
N GLY A 159 9.23 4.99 6.56
CA GLY A 159 9.87 3.72 6.21
C GLY A 159 8.85 2.69 5.76
N ARG A 160 9.23 1.83 4.81
CA ARG A 160 8.35 0.78 4.30
C ARG A 160 9.01 -0.58 4.47
N ILE A 161 8.25 -1.50 5.03
CA ILE A 161 8.50 -2.95 4.94
C ILE A 161 7.62 -3.44 3.80
N PHE A 162 8.20 -4.17 2.86
CA PHE A 162 7.44 -4.76 1.76
C PHE A 162 6.79 -6.07 2.19
N ASP A 163 5.62 -6.36 1.63
CA ASP A 163 4.88 -7.58 1.93
C ASP A 163 5.72 -8.85 1.72
N TRP A 164 6.63 -8.86 0.73
CA TRP A 164 7.51 -10.00 0.48
C TRP A 164 8.49 -10.28 1.64
N GLU A 165 8.91 -9.25 2.38
CA GLU A 165 9.79 -9.43 3.55
C GLU A 165 9.03 -10.14 4.66
N LEU A 166 7.75 -9.78 4.85
CA LEU A 166 6.88 -10.43 5.82
C LEU A 166 6.60 -11.87 5.43
N VAL A 167 6.26 -12.12 4.15
CA VAL A 167 6.01 -13.48 3.64
C VAL A 167 7.27 -14.34 3.77
N GLN A 168 8.45 -13.82 3.42
CA GLN A 168 9.72 -14.52 3.60
C GLN A 168 9.97 -14.89 5.07
N ALA A 169 9.73 -13.96 6.00
CA ALA A 169 9.88 -14.21 7.42
C ALA A 169 8.92 -15.32 7.89
N VAL A 170 7.69 -15.34 7.38
CA VAL A 170 6.71 -16.41 7.67
C VAL A 170 7.18 -17.74 7.10
N MET A 171 7.62 -17.79 5.84
CA MET A 171 8.13 -19.01 5.21
C MET A 171 9.31 -19.61 5.96
N ALA A 172 10.18 -18.77 6.55
CA ALA A 172 11.34 -19.23 7.30
C ALA A 172 10.98 -20.15 8.49
N PHE A 173 9.80 -19.96 9.09
CA PHE A 173 9.32 -20.85 10.15
C PHE A 173 8.16 -21.75 9.71
N ALA A 174 7.27 -21.34 8.81
CA ALA A 174 6.06 -22.09 8.45
C ALA A 174 6.21 -22.94 7.17
N GLY A 175 7.32 -22.84 6.44
CA GLY A 175 7.48 -23.48 5.13
C GLY A 175 6.56 -22.86 4.07
N ASP A 176 6.04 -23.68 3.14
CA ASP A 176 5.17 -23.21 2.04
C ASP A 176 3.68 -23.16 2.42
N GLY A 177 3.30 -23.63 3.61
CA GLY A 177 1.92 -23.64 4.08
C GLY A 177 1.02 -24.68 3.40
N VAL A 178 1.60 -25.60 2.62
CA VAL A 178 0.95 -26.76 1.97
C VAL A 178 1.57 -28.07 2.40
#